data_AF-A0A1H3IZ10-F1
#
_entry.id   AF-A0A1H3IZ10-F1
#
_cell.length_a   1.000
_cell.length_b   1.000
_cell.length_c   1.000
_cell.angle_alpha   90.00
_cell.angle_beta   90.00
_cell.angle_gamma   90.00
#
_symmetry.space_group_name_H-M   'P 1'
#
loop_
_entity.id
_entity.type
_entity.pdbx_description
1 polymer ?
#
loop_
_entity_poly.entity_id
_entity_poly.type
_entity_poly.pdbx_seq_one_letter_code
_entity_poly.pdbx_strand_id
1 'polypeptide(L)' 'MAQTTKYVIKYKLNGERRFEFAQLESGTQEEAKAALEALHGQTDDVISDVSVSKAL' A
#
# COMPACT_ATOMS: atom_id res chain seq x y z
N MET A 1 -20.46 7.07 7.73
CA MET A 1 -19.49 7.01 6.62
C MET A 1 -18.12 6.81 7.25
N ALA A 2 -17.37 5.78 6.86
CA ALA A 2 -16.02 5.59 7.38
C ALA A 2 -15.11 6.72 6.86
N GLN A 3 -14.35 7.35 7.75
CA GLN A 3 -13.43 8.42 7.38
C GLN A 3 -12.11 7.80 6.97
N THR A 4 -11.80 7.83 5.68
CA THR A 4 -10.49 7.42 5.17
C THR A 4 -9.55 8.61 5.09
N THR A 5 -8.28 8.40 5.42
CA THR A 5 -7.21 9.39 5.27
C THR A 5 -6.30 8.98 4.13
N LYS A 6 -5.69 9.96 3.44
CA LYS A 6 -4.70 9.69 2.40
C LYS A 6 -3.37 9.30 3.01
N TYR A 7 -2.87 8.12 2.66
CA TYR A 7 -1.56 7.63 3.04
C TYR A 7 -0.69 7.41 1.81
N VAL A 8 0.62 7.40 2.04
CA VAL A 8 1.63 6.96 1.07
C VAL A 8 2.11 5.58 1.49
N ILE A 9 1.88 4.60 0.63
CA ILE A 9 2.41 3.25 0.79
C ILE A 9 3.72 3.18 0.00
N LYS A 10 4.82 2.82 0.66
CA LYS A 10 6.10 2.55 0.02
C LYS A 10 6.35 1.06 0.07
N TYR A 11 6.72 0.46 -1.04
CA TYR A 11 6.91 -0.98 -1.16
C TYR A 11 7.92 -1.29 -2.26
N LYS A 12 8.32 -2.55 -2.35
CA LYS A 12 9.01 -3.09 -3.52
C LYS A 12 8.07 -4.01 -4.28
N LEU A 13 8.06 -3.88 -5.61
CA LEU A 13 7.43 -4.82 -6.53
C LEU A 13 8.54 -5.47 -7.35
N ASN A 14 8.72 -6.79 -7.23
CA ASN A 14 9.81 -7.53 -7.89
C ASN A 14 11.21 -6.93 -7.63
N GLY A 15 11.41 -6.40 -6.42
CA GLY A 15 12.66 -5.74 -6.03
C GLY A 15 12.77 -4.26 -6.40
N GLU A 16 11.87 -3.73 -7.24
CA GLU A 16 11.83 -2.31 -7.59
C GLU A 16 11.08 -1.49 -6.55
N ARG A 17 11.67 -0.38 -6.08
CA ARG A 17 11.00 0.52 -5.12
C ARG A 17 9.89 1.30 -5.81
N ARG A 18 8.69 1.23 -5.25
CA ARG A 18 7.49 1.92 -5.71
C ARG A 18 6.79 2.63 -4.56
N PHE A 19 5.91 3.55 -4.93
CA PHE A 19 5.09 4.32 -4.01
C PHE A 19 3.68 4.40 -4.58
N GLU A 20 2.67 4.23 -3.72
CA GLU A 20 1.26 4.33 -4.10
C GLU A 20 0.52 5.20 -3.09
N PHE A 21 -0.44 5.99 -3.58
CA PHE A 21 -1.33 6.73 -2.70
C PHE A 21 -2.61 5.94 -2.49
N ALA A 22 -2.95 5.67 -1.22
CA ALA A 22 -4.16 4.94 -0.87
C ALA A 22 -4.98 5.71 0.17
N GLN A 23 -6.30 5.58 0.06
CA GLN A 23 -7.24 6.01 1.10
C GLN A 23 -7.39 4.86 2.08
N LEU A 24 -6.83 4.99 3.28
CA LEU A 24 -6.86 3.96 4.32
C LEU A 24 -7.60 4.50 5.56
N GLU A 25 -8.25 3.63 6.31
CA GLU A 25 -8.96 4.03 7.53
C GLU A 25 -7.97 4.28 8.67
N SER A 26 -7.11 3.31 8.93
CA SER A 26 -6.14 3.34 10.03
C SER A 26 -4.69 3.55 9.56
N GLY A 27 -4.42 3.30 8.28
CA GLY A 27 -3.06 3.42 7.74
C GLY A 27 -2.13 2.31 8.21
N THR A 28 -2.70 1.14 8.53
CA THR A 28 -1.94 -0.04 8.95
C THR A 28 -1.26 -0.71 7.77
N GLN A 29 -0.21 -1.47 8.07
CA GLN A 29 0.52 -2.23 7.06
C GLN A 29 -0.36 -3.30 6.40
N GLU A 30 -1.30 -3.88 7.14
CA GLU A 30 -2.26 -4.87 6.65
C GLU A 30 -3.23 -4.26 5.63
N GLU A 31 -3.85 -3.12 5.96
CA GLU A 31 -4.70 -2.37 5.02
C GLU A 31 -3.93 -1.98 3.75
N ALA A 32 -2.69 -1.52 3.91
CA ALA A 32 -1.83 -1.19 2.78
C ALA A 32 -1.46 -2.40 1.94
N LYS A 33 -1.14 -3.54 2.56
CA LYS A 33 -0.83 -4.79 1.85
C LYS A 33 -2.05 -5.28 1.07
N ALA A 34 -3.23 -5.26 1.67
CA ALA A 34 -4.48 -5.63 0.99
C ALA A 34 -4.76 -4.71 -0.21
N ALA A 35 -4.52 -3.40 -0.07
CA ALA A 35 -4.65 -2.46 -1.19
C ALA A 35 -3.64 -2.75 -2.32
N LEU A 36 -2.39 -3.07 -1.98
CA LEU A 36 -1.37 -3.44 -2.97
C LEU A 36 -1.67 -4.79 -3.63
N GLU A 37 -2.16 -5.77 -2.88
CA GLU A 37 -2.59 -7.08 -3.39
C GLU A 37 -3.81 -6.94 -4.31
N ALA A 38 -4.73 -6.01 -4.04
CA ALA A 38 -5.82 -5.73 -4.96
C ALA A 38 -5.35 -5.11 -6.29
N LEU A 39 -4.24 -4.36 -6.28
CA LEU A 39 -3.67 -3.71 -7.46
C LEU A 39 -2.75 -4.64 -8.28
N HIS A 40 -1.93 -5.47 -7.61
CA HIS A 40 -0.88 -6.27 -8.23
C HIS A 40 -1.05 -7.79 -8.01
N GLY A 41 -1.95 -8.25 -7.16
CA GLY A 41 -2.09 -9.67 -6.79
C GLY A 41 -2.66 -10.57 -7.88
N GLN A 42 -2.88 -10.04 -9.09
CA GLN A 42 -3.28 -10.82 -10.27
C GLN A 42 -2.07 -11.25 -11.12
N THR A 43 -0.87 -10.75 -10.81
CA THR A 43 0.38 -11.11 -11.48
C THR A 43 1.27 -11.90 -10.53
N ASP A 44 2.32 -12.56 -11.04
CA ASP A 44 3.35 -13.24 -10.24
C ASP A 44 4.29 -12.23 -9.52
N ASP A 45 3.84 -10.99 -9.35
CA ASP A 45 4.66 -9.92 -8.80
C ASP A 45 4.79 -10.04 -7.28
N VAL A 46 6.03 -9.97 -6.81
CA VAL A 46 6.36 -10.09 -5.38
C VAL A 46 6.36 -8.72 -4.72
N ILE A 47 5.39 -8.50 -3.84
CA ILE A 47 5.35 -7.32 -2.96
C ILE A 47 6.19 -7.59 -1.70
N SER A 48 7.13 -6.69 -1.41
CA SER A 48 7.99 -6.74 -0.21
C SER A 48 8.28 -5.34 0.34
N ASP A 49 8.91 -5.26 1.53
CA ASP A 49 9.31 -4.00 2.16
C ASP A 49 8.18 -2.95 2.29
N VAL A 50 6.96 -3.40 2.61
CA VAL A 50 5.78 -2.53 2.73
C VAL A 50 5.90 -1.63 3.95
N SER A 51 5.77 -0.32 3.77
CA SER A 51 5.70 0.69 4.83
C SER A 51 4.64 1.73 4.50
N VAL A 52 3.99 2.27 5.52
CA VAL A 52 2.90 3.24 5.37
C VAL A 52 3.28 4.52 6.09
N SER A 53 3.02 5.65 5.47
CA SER A 53 3.24 6.97 6.07
C SER A 53 2.06 7.87 5.77
N LYS A 54 1.65 8.68 6.75
CA LYS A 54 0.65 9.74 6.52
C LYS A 54 1.19 10.70 5.47
N ALA A 55 0.38 11.02 4.46
CA ALA A 55 0.70 12.11 3.56
C ALA A 55 0.48 13.42 4.34
N LEU A 56 1.56 14.17 4.60
CA LEU A 56 1.50 15.51 5.18
C LEU A 56 1.00 16.53 4.15
#